data_AF-A0A8T4ZPZ0-F1
#
_entry.id   AF-A0A8T4ZPZ0-F1
#
_cell.length_a   1.000
_cell.length_b   1.000
_cell.length_c   1.000
_cell.angle_alpha   90.00
_cell.angle_beta   90.00
_cell.angle_gamma   90.00
#
_symmetry.space_group_name_H-M   'P 1'
#
loop_
_entity.id
_entity.type
_entity.pdbx_description
1 polymer ?
#
loop_
_entity_poly.entity_id
_entity_poly.type
_entity_poly.pdbx_seq_one_letter_code
_entity_poly.pdbx_strand_id
1 'polypeptide(L)' 'RVLTKMQERDIELSRTGQLPSSRIFSYEIIQDDGVIREMIIRNVDSDRLRELKSSIRWTLEKMLEKK' A
#
# COMPACT_ATOMS: atom_id res chain seq x y z
N ARG A 1 -1.59 4.54 -7.57
CA ARG A 1 -2.83 3.91 -8.08
C ARG A 1 -3.01 2.46 -7.62
N VAL A 2 -1.96 1.64 -7.43
CA VAL A 2 -2.09 0.24 -6.96
C VAL A 2 -2.65 0.14 -5.53
N LEU A 3 -2.05 0.86 -4.58
CA LEU A 3 -2.48 0.86 -3.17
C LEU A 3 -3.93 1.31 -2.99
N THR A 4 -4.32 2.38 -3.70
CA THR A 4 -5.69 2.91 -3.71
C THR A 4 -6.68 1.85 -4.20
N LYS A 5 -6.37 1.18 -5.32
CA LYS A 5 -7.23 0.11 -5.85
C LYS A 5 -7.36 -1.08 -4.90
N MET A 6 -6.29 -1.43 -4.19
CA MET A 6 -6.33 -2.47 -3.16
C MET A 6 -7.27 -2.08 -2.02
N GLN A 7 -7.19 -0.84 -1.54
CA GLN A 7 -8.08 -0.33 -0.50
C GLN A 7 -9.54 -0.27 -0.96
N GLU A 8 -9.81 0.23 -2.17
CA GLU A 8 -11.16 0.30 -2.75
C GLU A 8 -11.80 -1.09 -2.86
N ARG A 9 -11.03 -2.09 -3.28
CA ARG A 9 -11.51 -3.48 -3.37
C ARG A 9 -11.90 -4.03 -1.99
N ASP A 10 -11.06 -3.82 -0.99
CA ASP A 10 -11.33 -4.28 0.39
C ASP A 10 -12.54 -3.54 0.99
N ILE A 11 -12.72 -2.25 0.70
CA ILE A 11 -13.91 -1.49 1.09
C ILE A 11 -15.17 -2.10 0.48
N GLU A 12 -15.16 -2.47 -0.81
CA GLU A 12 -16.32 -3.07 -1.46
C GLU A 12 -16.64 -4.47 -0.90
N LEU A 13 -15.62 -5.29 -0.64
CA LEU A 13 -15.79 -6.57 0.04
C LEU A 13 -16.34 -6.39 1.45
N SER A 14 -15.93 -5.33 2.15
CA SER A 14 -16.46 -5.02 3.47
C SER A 14 -17.91 -4.56 3.43
N ARG A 15 -18.26 -3.72 2.44
CA ARG A 15 -19.63 -3.26 2.19
C ARG A 15 -20.60 -4.42 1.94
N THR A 16 -20.13 -5.48 1.28
CA THR A 16 -20.90 -6.69 1.00
C THR A 16 -20.83 -7.75 2.13
N GLY A 17 -20.15 -7.44 3.24
CA GLY A 17 -20.02 -8.34 4.40
C GLY A 17 -19.00 -9.47 4.23
N GLN A 18 -18.24 -9.49 3.13
CA GLN A 18 -17.24 -10.51 2.83
C GLN A 18 -15.89 -10.24 3.52
N LEU A 19 -15.66 -9.02 4.00
CA LEU A 19 -14.45 -8.63 4.73
C LEU A 19 -14.79 -7.81 5.98
N PRO A 20 -14.28 -8.15 7.17
CA PRO A 20 -14.42 -7.28 8.33
C PRO A 20 -13.77 -5.91 8.08
N SER A 21 -14.41 -4.83 8.51
CA SER A 21 -13.89 -3.46 8.34
C SER A 21 -12.50 -3.28 8.96
N SER A 22 -12.20 -3.98 10.06
CA SER A 22 -10.89 -4.01 10.70
C SER A 22 -9.79 -4.65 9.87
N ARG A 23 -10.14 -5.40 8.83
CA ARG A 23 -9.20 -6.06 7.90
C ARG A 23 -9.05 -5.34 6.56
N ILE A 24 -9.68 -4.18 6.38
CA ILE A 24 -9.50 -3.38 5.18
C ILE A 24 -8.03 -2.97 5.07
N PHE A 25 -7.42 -3.23 3.92
CA PHE A 25 -6.10 -2.73 3.58
C PHE A 25 -6.01 -1.22 3.79
N SER A 26 -4.99 -0.78 4.51
CA SER A 26 -4.72 0.65 4.72
C SER A 26 -3.24 0.94 4.60
N TYR A 27 -2.94 2.16 4.15
CA TYR A 27 -1.58 2.63 4.00
C TYR A 27 -1.49 4.10 4.39
N GLU A 28 -0.29 4.49 4.82
CA GLU A 28 0.06 5.83 5.23
C GLU A 28 1.46 6.14 4.72
N ILE A 29 1.65 7.33 4.17
CA ILE A 29 2.94 7.78 3.65
C ILE A 29 3.36 8.99 4.48
N ILE A 30 4.44 8.83 5.22
CA ILE A 30 5.05 9.88 6.01
C ILE A 30 6.15 10.52 5.16
N GLN A 31 5.98 11.81 4.89
CA GLN A 31 6.90 12.59 4.07
C GLN A 31 7.45 13.75 4.89
N ASP A 32 8.70 14.09 4.63
CA ASP A 32 9.39 15.25 5.20
C ASP A 32 10.05 16.02 4.07
N ASP A 33 9.69 17.29 3.92
CA ASP A 33 10.16 18.18 2.85
C ASP A 33 10.15 17.55 1.43
N GLY A 34 9.04 16.86 1.09
CA GLY A 34 8.88 16.18 -0.20
C GLY A 34 9.63 14.86 -0.35
N VAL A 35 10.38 14.42 0.68
CA VAL A 35 11.07 13.13 0.73
C VAL A 35 10.21 12.12 1.49
N ILE A 36 9.96 10.96 0.88
CA ILE A 36 9.29 9.85 1.56
C ILE A 36 10.23 9.31 2.64
N ARG A 37 9.84 9.43 3.91
CA ARG A 37 10.60 8.94 5.06
C ARG A 37 10.17 7.53 5.45
N GLU A 38 8.86 7.31 5.49
CA GLU A 38 8.29 6.04 5.91
C GLU A 38 6.98 5.77 5.16
N MET A 39 6.71 4.49 4.92
CA MET A 39 5.44 4.02 4.39
C MET A 39 4.94 2.88 5.27
N ILE A 40 3.81 3.10 5.94
CA ILE A 40 3.20 2.13 6.84
C ILE A 40 2.06 1.43 6.09
N ILE A 41 2.10 0.10 6.05
CA ILE A 41 1.09 -0.73 5.39
C ILE A 41 0.51 -1.68 6.43
N ARG A 42 -0.83 -1.74 6.51
CA ARG A 42 -1.56 -2.56 7.48
C ARG A 42 -2.55 -3.47 6.74
N ASN A 43 -2.87 -4.62 7.35
CA ASN A 43 -3.79 -5.62 6.80
C ASN A 43 -3.39 -6.14 5.40
N VAL A 44 -2.12 -6.49 5.25
CA VAL A 44 -1.57 -7.10 4.03
C VAL A 44 -1.33 -8.59 4.25
N ASP A 45 -1.83 -9.43 3.34
CA ASP A 45 -1.52 -10.87 3.35
C ASP A 45 -0.17 -11.17 2.69
N SER A 46 0.27 -12.43 2.77
CA SER A 46 1.58 -12.87 2.29
C SER A 46 1.79 -12.65 0.79
N ASP A 47 0.74 -12.85 -0.01
CA ASP A 47 0.82 -12.71 -1.47
C ASP A 47 0.92 -11.23 -1.85
N ARG A 48 0.03 -10.39 -1.31
CA ARG A 48 0.07 -8.93 -1.51
C ARG A 48 1.37 -8.33 -0.97
N LEU A 49 1.91 -8.84 0.14
CA LEU A 49 3.16 -8.37 0.71
C LEU A 49 4.35 -8.58 -0.23
N ARG A 50 4.42 -9.75 -0.89
CA ARG A 50 5.49 -10.04 -1.86
C ARG A 50 5.42 -9.11 -3.07
N GLU A 51 4.22 -8.89 -3.60
CA GLU A 51 4.00 -7.96 -4.71
C GLU A 51 4.42 -6.53 -4.33
N LEU A 52 3.91 -6.05 -3.20
CA LEU A 52 4.20 -4.70 -2.70
C LEU A 52 5.69 -4.48 -2.43
N LYS A 53 6.40 -5.46 -1.85
CA LYS A 53 7.85 -5.36 -1.64
C LYS A 53 8.61 -5.14 -2.95
N SER A 54 8.25 -5.87 -4.00
CA SER A 54 8.89 -5.73 -5.31
C SER A 54 8.55 -4.40 -5.97
N SER A 55 7.28 -3.99 -5.97
CA SER A 55 6.83 -2.73 -6.59
C SER A 55 7.35 -1.49 -5.87
N ILE A 56 7.35 -1.50 -4.53
CA ILE A 56 7.87 -0.38 -3.72
C ILE A 56 9.37 -0.26 -3.93
N ARG A 57 10.12 -1.36 -3.88
CA ARG A 57 11.57 -1.36 -4.13
C ARG A 57 11.89 -0.72 -5.48
N TRP A 58 11.27 -1.21 -6.55
CA TRP A 58 11.49 -0.67 -7.89
C TRP A 58 11.17 0.83 -7.97
N THR A 59 10.07 1.25 -7.34
CA THR A 59 9.67 2.66 -7.33
C THR A 59 10.72 3.53 -6.63
N LEU A 60 11.21 3.10 -5.48
CA LEU A 60 12.24 3.82 -4.73
C LEU A 60 13.58 3.82 -5.48
N GLU A 61 13.98 2.71 -6.10
CA GLU A 61 15.17 2.62 -6.96
C GLU A 61 15.08 3.63 -8.11
N LYS A 62 13.94 3.70 -8.82
CA LYS A 62 13.75 4.67 -9.92
C LYS A 62 13.69 6.12 -9.46
N MET A 63 13.23 6.39 -8.24
CA MET A 63 13.32 7.72 -7.66
C MET A 63 14.76 8.12 -7.35
N LEU A 64 15.63 7.18 -6.96
CA LEU A 64 17.04 7.41 -6.67
C LEU A 64 17.92 7.49 -7.93
N GLU A 65 17.58 6.75 -9.00
CA GLU A 65 18.29 6.81 -10.29
C GLU A 65 18.19 8.17 -10.99
N LYS A 66 17.24 9.04 -10.59
CA LYS A 66 17.02 10.36 -11.20
C LYS A 66 17.71 11.52 -10.47
N LYS A 67 18.67 11.25 -9.58
CA LYS A 67 19.52 12.28 -8.99
C LYS A 67 20.78 12.54 -9.79
#